data_AF-A0AAV3YGS7-F1
#
_entry.id   AF-A0AAV3YGS7-F1
#
_cell.length_a   1.000
_cell.length_b   1.000
_cell.length_c   1.000
_cell.angle_alpha   90.00
_cell.angle_beta   90.00
_cell.angle_gamma   90.00
#
_symmetry.space_group_name_H-M   'P 1'
#
loop_
_entity.id
_entity.type
_entity.pdbx_description
1 polymer ?
#
loop_
_entity_poly.entity_id
_entity_poly.type
_entity_poly.pdbx_seq_one_letter_code
_entity_poly.pdbx_strand_id
1 'polypeptide(L)'
;MERMKLNILGLSEVRWKGAGKITSGGHEIIYSDGTESEKGVGIIVDQTVTKAIKGYWALSDRVLLVKITGKPVDLNVIQVYAPTANSNDEDLDKFYNELDTAKTQCKSQDPLIIMGDFNAKVGTEKVDDIVGKHGLGIRNERGEKLIEWCQTNNIIVGNTWFQQPLRRKWTWKSPGDETRNQIDYMMISKRYRNALLLAKTYSSADCYSDHVPVVGKFKLKLKKNSKPFTNIKILIWQY
;
A
#
# COMPACT_ATOMS: atom_id res chain seq x y z
N MET A 1 14.95 4.31 -4.02
CA MET A 1 15.20 3.44 -2.85
C MET A 1 16.29 4.00 -1.93
N GLU A 2 17.49 4.28 -2.44
CA GLU A 2 18.68 4.63 -1.64
C GLU A 2 18.59 5.96 -0.89
N ARG A 3 18.24 7.07 -1.57
CA ARG A 3 18.11 8.41 -0.95
C ARG A 3 17.20 8.42 0.28
N MET A 4 16.09 7.67 0.20
CA MET A 4 15.09 7.59 1.28
C MET A 4 15.35 6.44 2.26
N LYS A 5 16.32 5.56 1.95
CA LYS A 5 16.62 4.32 2.67
C LYS A 5 15.36 3.46 2.84
N LEU A 6 14.66 3.23 1.73
CA LEU A 6 13.43 2.42 1.68
C LEU A 6 13.80 0.94 1.68
N ASN A 7 12.96 0.14 2.35
CA ASN A 7 13.10 -1.30 2.35
C ASN A 7 12.14 -1.96 1.36
N ILE A 8 10.95 -1.37 1.21
CA ILE A 8 9.89 -1.84 0.33
C ILE A 8 9.32 -0.61 -0.39
N LEU A 9 9.03 -0.75 -1.68
CA LEU A 9 8.42 0.27 -2.51
C LEU A 9 7.33 -0.41 -3.34
N GLY A 10 6.09 0.03 -3.16
CA GLY A 10 4.96 -0.35 -3.98
C GLY A 10 4.84 0.54 -5.19
N LEU A 11 4.55 -0.07 -6.31
CA LEU A 11 4.30 0.56 -7.58
C LEU A 11 2.87 0.23 -8.00
N SER A 12 2.17 1.23 -8.51
CA SER A 12 1.00 1.07 -9.36
C SER A 12 1.36 1.52 -10.77
N GLU A 13 0.59 1.06 -11.76
CA GLU A 13 0.77 1.39 -13.18
C GLU A 13 2.14 0.94 -13.75
N VAL A 14 2.53 -0.28 -13.42
CA VAL A 14 3.83 -0.82 -13.86
C VAL A 14 3.87 -1.09 -15.37
N ARG A 15 2.75 -1.49 -15.98
CA ARG A 15 2.57 -1.72 -17.42
C ARG A 15 3.54 -2.75 -18.01
N TRP A 16 3.80 -3.84 -17.28
CA TRP A 16 4.72 -4.91 -17.68
C TRP A 16 3.97 -6.19 -17.95
N LYS A 17 4.17 -6.87 -19.08
CA LYS A 17 3.43 -8.12 -19.39
C LYS A 17 3.63 -9.22 -18.36
N GLY A 18 2.51 -9.76 -17.88
CA GLY A 18 2.43 -10.96 -17.05
C GLY A 18 2.81 -10.74 -15.59
N ALA A 19 3.14 -11.84 -14.91
CA ALA A 19 3.56 -11.81 -13.51
C ALA A 19 4.93 -12.48 -13.36
N GLY A 20 5.77 -11.91 -12.51
CA GLY A 20 7.13 -12.41 -12.40
C GLY A 20 7.98 -11.70 -11.36
N LYS A 21 9.26 -12.02 -11.43
CA LYS A 21 10.28 -11.54 -10.51
C LYS A 21 11.56 -11.23 -11.28
N ILE A 22 12.07 -10.02 -11.12
CA ILE A 22 13.29 -9.54 -11.78
C ILE A 22 14.25 -9.03 -10.71
N THR A 23 15.55 -9.28 -10.89
CA THR A 23 16.60 -8.69 -10.04
C THR A 23 17.33 -7.62 -10.82
N SER A 24 17.44 -6.42 -10.27
CA SER A 24 18.15 -5.30 -10.90
C SER A 24 18.80 -4.41 -9.86
N GLY A 25 20.09 -4.06 -10.04
CA GLY A 25 20.82 -3.18 -9.13
C GLY A 25 20.81 -3.64 -7.66
N GLY A 26 20.80 -4.95 -7.43
CA GLY A 26 20.68 -5.55 -6.10
C GLY A 26 19.28 -5.47 -5.46
N HIS A 27 18.29 -4.91 -6.15
CA HIS A 27 16.90 -4.91 -5.70
C HIS A 27 16.15 -6.07 -6.37
N GLU A 28 15.13 -6.58 -5.68
CA GLU A 28 14.21 -7.56 -6.26
C GLU A 28 12.88 -6.87 -6.54
N ILE A 29 12.38 -7.02 -7.77
CA ILE A 29 11.13 -6.45 -8.25
C ILE A 29 10.18 -7.61 -8.50
N ILE A 30 9.08 -7.64 -7.75
CA ILE A 30 7.98 -8.58 -7.95
C ILE A 30 6.84 -7.80 -8.59
N TYR A 31 6.27 -8.30 -9.66
CA TYR A 31 5.21 -7.59 -10.39
C TYR A 31 4.10 -8.54 -10.83
N SER A 32 2.93 -7.96 -11.03
CA SER A 32 1.72 -8.62 -11.51
C SER A 32 0.97 -7.65 -12.40
N ASP A 33 0.72 -8.05 -13.64
CA ASP A 33 -0.07 -7.31 -14.62
C ASP A 33 -0.92 -8.29 -15.46
N GLY A 34 -1.84 -7.71 -16.23
CA GLY A 34 -2.68 -8.41 -17.17
C GLY A 34 -1.96 -8.69 -18.50
N THR A 35 -2.73 -9.20 -19.46
CA THR A 35 -2.25 -9.53 -20.80
C THR A 35 -1.98 -8.31 -21.68
N GLU A 36 -2.60 -7.16 -21.36
CA GLU A 36 -2.65 -5.99 -22.25
C GLU A 36 -1.68 -4.85 -21.87
N SER A 37 -0.91 -4.97 -20.77
CA SER A 37 0.08 -3.96 -20.34
C SER A 37 -0.47 -2.55 -20.09
N GLU A 38 -1.72 -2.43 -19.69
CA GLU A 38 -2.34 -1.13 -19.41
C GLU A 38 -2.32 -0.77 -17.91
N LYS A 39 -2.18 -1.77 -17.03
CA LYS A 39 -2.32 -1.65 -15.57
C LYS A 39 -1.09 -2.24 -14.88
N GLY A 40 -1.26 -2.88 -13.73
CA GLY A 40 -0.20 -3.64 -13.08
C GLY A 40 0.27 -3.01 -11.76
N VAL A 41 0.61 -3.90 -10.85
CA VAL A 41 1.15 -3.58 -9.52
C VAL A 41 2.52 -4.22 -9.35
N GLY A 42 3.38 -3.55 -8.59
CA GLY A 42 4.73 -4.02 -8.32
C GLY A 42 5.16 -3.76 -6.89
N ILE A 43 6.06 -4.60 -6.39
CA ILE A 43 6.78 -4.38 -5.14
C ILE A 43 8.28 -4.52 -5.43
N ILE A 44 9.01 -3.43 -5.22
CA ILE A 44 10.47 -3.39 -5.20
C ILE A 44 10.94 -3.54 -3.75
N VAL A 45 11.86 -4.45 -3.50
CA VAL A 45 12.48 -4.63 -2.18
C VAL A 45 13.99 -4.40 -2.24
N ASP A 46 14.56 -3.90 -1.15
CA ASP A 46 16.01 -3.77 -1.01
C ASP A 46 16.70 -5.13 -0.76
N GLN A 47 18.02 -5.15 -0.86
CA GLN A 47 18.85 -6.34 -0.63
C GLN A 47 18.61 -7.01 0.74
N THR A 48 18.20 -6.24 1.75
CA THR A 48 17.97 -6.77 3.10
C THR A 48 16.67 -7.55 3.16
N VAL A 49 15.65 -7.08 2.46
CA VAL A 49 14.34 -7.72 2.38
C VAL A 49 14.33 -8.86 1.35
N THR A 50 15.06 -8.74 0.24
CA THR A 50 15.18 -9.80 -0.79
C THR A 50 15.49 -11.16 -0.19
N LYS A 51 16.45 -11.23 0.74
CA LYS A 51 16.87 -12.47 1.40
C LYS A 51 15.82 -13.05 2.36
N ALA A 52 14.81 -12.27 2.71
CA ALA A 52 13.73 -12.67 3.61
C ALA A 52 12.44 -13.02 2.87
N ILE A 53 12.34 -12.80 1.56
CA ILE A 53 11.14 -13.14 0.79
C ILE A 53 10.90 -14.65 0.84
N LYS A 54 9.67 -15.02 1.19
CA LYS A 54 9.20 -16.41 1.31
C LYS A 54 8.42 -16.85 0.07
N GLY A 55 7.76 -15.90 -0.59
CA GLY A 55 6.94 -16.13 -1.78
C GLY A 55 6.01 -14.94 -2.04
N TYR A 56 5.30 -15.01 -3.16
CA TYR A 56 4.34 -13.99 -3.56
C TYR A 56 3.14 -14.62 -4.27
N TRP A 57 2.03 -13.89 -4.29
CA TRP A 57 0.81 -14.23 -5.01
C TRP A 57 0.47 -13.03 -5.90
N ALA A 58 0.56 -13.24 -7.20
CA ALA A 58 0.10 -12.31 -8.23
C ALA A 58 -1.36 -12.64 -8.54
N LEU A 59 -2.30 -11.98 -7.87
CA LEU A 59 -3.73 -12.32 -7.98
C LEU A 59 -4.34 -11.70 -9.25
N SER A 60 -3.94 -10.46 -9.55
CA SER A 60 -4.38 -9.71 -10.72
C SER A 60 -3.41 -8.57 -11.04
N ASP A 61 -3.71 -7.80 -12.07
CA ASP A 61 -3.08 -6.53 -12.39
C ASP A 61 -3.33 -5.43 -11.33
N ARG A 62 -4.16 -5.72 -10.31
CA ARG A 62 -4.55 -4.80 -9.25
C ARG A 62 -4.16 -5.24 -7.85
N VAL A 63 -3.84 -6.51 -7.63
CA VAL A 63 -3.54 -7.05 -6.29
C VAL A 63 -2.32 -7.96 -6.31
N LEU A 64 -1.29 -7.58 -5.57
CA LEU A 64 -0.05 -8.35 -5.38
C LEU A 64 0.27 -8.51 -3.90
N LEU A 65 0.39 -9.76 -3.44
CA LEU A 65 0.82 -10.10 -2.09
C LEU A 65 2.27 -10.60 -2.09
N VAL A 66 3.11 -10.07 -1.21
CA VAL A 66 4.45 -10.59 -0.92
C VAL A 66 4.54 -10.99 0.55
N LYS A 67 5.05 -12.19 0.81
CA LYS A 67 5.32 -12.70 2.17
C LYS A 67 6.80 -12.64 2.48
N ILE A 68 7.12 -12.08 3.65
CA ILE A 68 8.48 -11.79 4.10
C ILE A 68 8.69 -12.45 5.47
N THR A 69 9.77 -13.20 5.59
CA THR A 69 10.13 -13.92 6.81
C THR A 69 10.46 -12.94 7.94
N GLY A 70 9.66 -12.99 9.00
CA GLY A 70 9.79 -12.11 10.17
C GLY A 70 10.10 -12.88 11.45
N LYS A 71 10.37 -12.14 12.54
CA LYS A 71 10.59 -12.70 13.88
C LYS A 71 9.82 -11.88 14.92
N PRO A 72 8.91 -12.47 15.70
CA PRO A 72 8.61 -13.90 15.80
C PRO A 72 7.70 -14.45 14.69
N VAL A 73 7.02 -13.59 13.92
CA VAL A 73 6.00 -13.92 12.92
C VAL A 73 6.35 -13.33 11.56
N ASP A 74 5.81 -13.90 10.49
CA ASP A 74 6.02 -13.43 9.11
C ASP A 74 5.31 -12.09 8.87
N LEU A 75 5.78 -11.29 7.91
CA LEU A 75 5.15 -10.06 7.45
C LEU A 75 4.50 -10.29 6.09
N ASN A 76 3.27 -9.82 5.92
CA ASN A 76 2.55 -9.81 4.66
C ASN A 76 2.43 -8.36 4.16
N VAL A 77 2.72 -8.12 2.89
CA VAL A 77 2.56 -6.83 2.23
C VAL A 77 1.71 -7.00 0.99
N ILE A 78 0.57 -6.32 0.93
CA ILE A 78 -0.30 -6.28 -0.24
C ILE A 78 -0.17 -4.91 -0.90
N GLN A 79 0.24 -4.88 -2.16
CA GLN A 79 0.16 -3.70 -3.03
C GLN A 79 -1.14 -3.78 -3.83
N VAL A 80 -1.85 -2.65 -3.91
CA VAL A 80 -3.10 -2.53 -4.65
C VAL A 80 -3.14 -1.37 -5.65
N TYR A 81 -3.97 -1.52 -6.67
CA TYR A 81 -4.42 -0.45 -7.55
C TYR A 81 -5.91 -0.64 -7.86
N ALA A 82 -6.79 0.00 -7.09
CA ALA A 82 -8.23 -0.16 -7.23
C ALA A 82 -8.76 0.42 -8.56
N PRO A 83 -9.88 -0.09 -9.08
CA PRO A 83 -10.54 0.47 -10.27
C PRO A 83 -10.86 1.97 -10.11
N THR A 84 -10.80 2.71 -11.21
CA THR A 84 -11.04 4.16 -11.21
C THR A 84 -12.52 4.46 -11.01
N ALA A 85 -12.87 5.73 -10.80
CA ALA A 85 -14.26 6.15 -10.63
C ALA A 85 -15.18 5.81 -11.82
N ASN A 86 -14.60 5.64 -13.02
CA ASN A 86 -15.33 5.30 -14.25
C ASN A 86 -15.52 3.79 -14.44
N SER A 87 -14.90 2.94 -13.62
CA SER A 87 -15.09 1.49 -13.67
C SER A 87 -16.47 1.09 -13.13
N ASN A 88 -17.06 0.05 -13.72
CA ASN A 88 -18.34 -0.48 -13.30
C ASN A 88 -18.26 -1.19 -11.92
N ASP A 89 -19.41 -1.53 -11.36
CA ASP A 89 -19.48 -2.17 -10.03
C ASP A 89 -18.90 -3.59 -10.05
N GLU A 90 -18.99 -4.30 -11.19
CA GLU A 90 -18.41 -5.64 -11.36
C GLU A 90 -16.88 -5.63 -11.18
N ASP A 91 -16.19 -4.64 -11.77
CA ASP A 91 -14.74 -4.45 -11.59
C ASP A 91 -14.38 -4.16 -10.13
N LEU A 92 -15.23 -3.38 -9.44
CA LEU A 92 -15.03 -3.04 -8.04
C LEU A 92 -15.21 -4.25 -7.13
N ASP A 93 -16.27 -5.05 -7.36
CA ASP A 93 -16.51 -6.28 -6.61
C ASP A 93 -15.42 -7.31 -6.85
N LYS A 94 -14.98 -7.46 -8.11
CA LYS A 94 -13.84 -8.31 -8.46
C LYS A 94 -12.58 -7.91 -7.70
N PHE A 95 -12.28 -6.60 -7.63
CA PHE A 95 -11.13 -6.10 -6.87
C PHE A 95 -11.20 -6.48 -5.37
N TYR A 96 -12.35 -6.31 -4.72
CA TYR A 96 -12.48 -6.69 -3.30
C TYR A 96 -12.40 -8.21 -3.09
N ASN A 97 -12.96 -9.01 -4.00
CA ASN A 97 -12.82 -10.48 -3.96
C ASN A 97 -11.36 -10.94 -4.10
N GLU A 98 -10.58 -10.30 -4.97
CA GLU A 98 -9.15 -10.55 -5.11
C GLU A 98 -8.36 -10.13 -3.86
N LEU A 99 -8.71 -8.98 -3.28
CA LEU A 99 -8.12 -8.50 -2.03
C LEU A 99 -8.42 -9.44 -0.86
N ASP A 100 -9.65 -9.95 -0.76
CA ASP A 100 -10.03 -10.97 0.22
C ASP A 100 -9.26 -12.27 0.00
N THR A 101 -9.14 -12.70 -1.26
CA THR A 101 -8.34 -13.88 -1.63
C THR A 101 -6.89 -13.71 -1.16
N ALA A 102 -6.27 -12.56 -1.41
CA ALA A 102 -4.91 -12.27 -0.92
C ALA A 102 -4.86 -12.30 0.63
N LYS A 103 -5.86 -11.74 1.32
CA LYS A 103 -5.94 -11.79 2.78
C LYS A 103 -6.08 -13.22 3.31
N THR A 104 -6.83 -14.12 2.66
CA THR A 104 -6.95 -15.53 3.10
C THR A 104 -5.62 -16.27 3.12
N GLN A 105 -4.67 -15.86 2.27
CA GLN A 105 -3.31 -16.40 2.28
C GLN A 105 -2.51 -15.95 3.51
N CYS A 106 -2.92 -14.87 4.19
CA CYS A 106 -2.23 -14.31 5.33
C CYS A 106 -2.74 -14.94 6.63
N LYS A 107 -1.82 -15.33 7.53
CA LYS A 107 -2.25 -15.82 8.85
C LYS A 107 -2.69 -14.65 9.73
N SER A 108 -3.78 -14.83 10.48
CA SER A 108 -4.39 -13.74 11.28
C SER A 108 -3.47 -13.15 12.35
N GLN A 109 -2.52 -13.94 12.87
CA GLN A 109 -1.54 -13.45 13.86
C GLN A 109 -0.36 -12.70 13.25
N ASP A 110 -0.15 -12.76 11.93
CA ASP A 110 0.97 -12.13 11.25
C ASP A 110 0.62 -10.66 10.93
N PRO A 111 1.59 -9.72 11.00
CA PRO A 111 1.40 -8.37 10.47
C PRO A 111 0.97 -8.40 9.01
N LEU A 112 -0.04 -7.61 8.68
CA LEU A 112 -0.49 -7.37 7.32
C LEU A 112 -0.43 -5.86 7.08
N ILE A 113 0.36 -5.45 6.09
CA ILE A 113 0.40 -4.10 5.57
C ILE A 113 -0.29 -4.12 4.20
N ILE A 114 -1.19 -3.18 3.98
CA ILE A 114 -1.86 -3.00 2.69
C ILE A 114 -1.59 -1.57 2.24
N MET A 115 -1.21 -1.41 0.99
CA MET A 115 -0.70 -0.15 0.46
C MET A 115 -1.06 -0.02 -1.01
N GLY A 116 -1.23 1.20 -1.48
CA GLY A 116 -1.48 1.50 -2.88
C GLY A 116 -2.60 2.49 -3.07
N ASP A 117 -3.08 2.55 -4.30
CA ASP A 117 -4.21 3.39 -4.70
C ASP A 117 -5.52 2.66 -4.45
N PHE A 118 -6.43 3.31 -3.73
CA PHE A 118 -7.78 2.79 -3.55
C PHE A 118 -8.84 3.54 -4.35
N ASN A 119 -8.49 4.62 -5.05
CA ASN A 119 -9.46 5.48 -5.75
C ASN A 119 -10.66 5.88 -4.87
N ALA A 120 -10.42 6.00 -3.56
CA ALA A 120 -11.43 6.14 -2.52
C ALA A 120 -11.07 7.27 -1.56
N LYS A 121 -12.06 8.06 -1.14
CA LYS A 121 -11.87 9.16 -0.18
C LYS A 121 -12.52 8.76 1.13
N VAL A 122 -11.73 8.46 2.15
CA VAL A 122 -12.25 8.11 3.49
C VAL A 122 -12.71 9.33 4.30
N GLY A 123 -12.20 10.51 3.93
CA GLY A 123 -12.57 11.80 4.53
C GLY A 123 -11.92 12.09 5.87
N THR A 124 -12.38 13.16 6.53
CA THR A 124 -11.90 13.59 7.86
C THR A 124 -12.64 12.95 9.03
N GLU A 125 -13.78 12.33 8.74
CA GLU A 125 -14.64 11.72 9.75
C GLU A 125 -13.98 10.48 10.36
N LYS A 126 -13.85 10.51 11.69
CA LYS A 126 -13.32 9.38 12.46
C LYS A 126 -14.34 8.24 12.44
N VAL A 127 -13.86 7.01 12.21
CA VAL A 127 -14.68 5.79 12.32
C VAL A 127 -13.99 4.85 13.29
N ASP A 128 -14.60 4.70 14.46
CA ASP A 128 -14.16 3.83 15.56
C ASP A 128 -12.65 3.88 15.80
N ASP A 129 -11.98 2.77 15.52
CA ASP A 129 -10.54 2.63 15.52
C ASP A 129 -9.96 2.18 14.17
N ILE A 130 -10.71 2.41 13.10
CA ILE A 130 -10.34 2.13 11.71
C ILE A 130 -9.79 3.39 11.03
N VAL A 131 -10.55 4.49 11.06
CA VAL A 131 -10.18 5.77 10.42
C VAL A 131 -9.90 6.82 11.49
N GLY A 132 -8.74 7.46 11.39
CA GLY A 132 -8.33 8.54 12.27
C GLY A 132 -8.86 9.91 11.82
N LYS A 133 -8.84 10.88 12.73
CA LYS A 133 -9.36 12.25 12.53
C LYS A 133 -8.50 13.15 11.63
N HIS A 134 -7.42 12.63 11.04
CA HIS A 134 -6.46 13.41 10.27
C HIS A 134 -6.48 13.12 8.77
N GLY A 135 -7.51 12.45 8.25
CA GLY A 135 -7.75 12.33 6.81
C GLY A 135 -7.99 13.68 6.11
N LEU A 136 -8.41 13.62 4.84
CA LEU A 136 -8.63 14.78 3.97
C LEU A 136 -9.94 14.63 3.18
N GLY A 137 -10.68 15.73 3.06
CA GLY A 137 -11.85 15.83 2.19
C GLY A 137 -13.12 15.21 2.77
N ILE A 138 -14.13 15.11 1.92
CA ILE A 138 -15.43 14.50 2.22
C ILE A 138 -15.40 13.05 1.74
N ARG A 139 -15.97 12.15 2.55
CA ARG A 139 -16.04 10.74 2.21
C ARG A 139 -16.90 10.52 0.96
N ASN A 140 -16.47 9.63 0.07
CA ASN A 140 -17.28 9.19 -1.07
C ASN A 140 -17.74 7.73 -0.89
N GLU A 141 -18.62 7.26 -1.76
CA GLU A 141 -19.16 5.89 -1.73
C GLU A 141 -18.06 4.81 -1.72
N ARG A 142 -17.03 4.96 -2.57
CA ARG A 142 -15.85 4.07 -2.56
C ARG A 142 -15.09 4.11 -1.23
N GLY A 143 -15.07 5.26 -0.59
CA GLY A 143 -14.53 5.45 0.76
C GLY A 143 -15.33 4.70 1.82
N GLU A 144 -16.65 4.69 1.73
CA GLU A 144 -17.52 3.91 2.62
C GLU A 144 -17.25 2.41 2.44
N LYS A 145 -17.25 1.91 1.20
CA LYS A 145 -16.94 0.49 0.89
C LYS A 145 -15.55 0.06 1.40
N LEU A 146 -14.54 0.93 1.27
CA LEU A 146 -13.22 0.69 1.84
C LEU A 146 -13.26 0.59 3.37
N ILE A 147 -13.99 1.49 4.03
CA ILE A 147 -14.12 1.49 5.49
C ILE A 147 -14.84 0.24 5.99
N GLU A 148 -15.93 -0.17 5.35
CA GLU A 148 -16.66 -1.41 5.65
C GLU A 148 -15.76 -2.64 5.53
N TRP A 149 -14.98 -2.71 4.44
CA TRP A 149 -13.99 -3.76 4.25
C TRP A 149 -12.93 -3.74 5.36
N CYS A 150 -12.43 -2.56 5.73
CA CYS A 150 -11.47 -2.40 6.82
C CYS A 150 -12.04 -2.78 8.20
N GLN A 151 -13.29 -2.45 8.50
CA GLN A 151 -13.99 -2.84 9.73
C GLN A 151 -14.09 -4.37 9.82
N THR A 152 -14.61 -5.00 8.76
CA THR A 152 -14.75 -6.46 8.67
C THR A 152 -13.42 -7.18 8.86
N ASN A 153 -12.35 -6.60 8.32
CA ASN A 153 -11.02 -7.22 8.27
C ASN A 153 -10.07 -6.74 9.37
N ASN A 154 -10.53 -5.89 10.30
CA ASN A 154 -9.71 -5.29 11.36
C ASN A 154 -8.43 -4.61 10.83
N ILE A 155 -8.57 -3.77 9.81
CA ILE A 155 -7.48 -3.03 9.16
C ILE A 155 -7.62 -1.54 9.48
N ILE A 156 -6.53 -0.88 9.88
CA ILE A 156 -6.51 0.55 10.18
C ILE A 156 -6.00 1.34 8.98
N VAL A 157 -6.67 2.44 8.64
CA VAL A 157 -6.26 3.38 7.60
C VAL A 157 -5.16 4.32 8.11
N GLY A 158 -3.92 3.83 8.18
CA GLY A 158 -2.83 4.41 8.96
C GLY A 158 -2.49 5.88 8.71
N ASN A 159 -2.45 6.35 7.47
CA ASN A 159 -2.14 7.76 7.14
C ASN A 159 -3.25 8.77 7.54
N THR A 160 -4.39 8.31 8.08
CA THR A 160 -5.42 9.18 8.68
C THR A 160 -5.23 9.39 10.18
N TRP A 161 -4.27 8.71 10.82
CA TRP A 161 -4.01 8.80 12.26
C TRP A 161 -2.91 9.79 12.64
N PHE A 162 -2.12 10.26 11.67
CA PHE A 162 -1.01 11.17 11.90
C PHE A 162 -1.34 12.58 11.45
N GLN A 163 -1.25 13.53 12.38
CA GLN A 163 -1.46 14.94 12.07
C GLN A 163 -0.39 15.45 11.09
N GLN A 164 -0.85 16.07 10.01
CA GLN A 164 -0.02 16.71 8.99
C GLN A 164 -0.65 18.05 8.57
N PRO A 165 0.17 19.02 8.11
CA PRO A 165 -0.35 20.23 7.46
C PRO A 165 -1.23 19.84 6.26
N LEU A 166 -2.35 20.53 6.05
CA LEU A 166 -3.31 20.23 4.96
C LEU A 166 -2.64 20.11 3.58
N ARG A 167 -1.69 21.01 3.30
CA ARG A 167 -0.90 21.00 2.05
C ARG A 167 -0.07 19.73 1.80
N ARG A 168 0.09 18.86 2.81
CA ARG A 168 0.81 17.59 2.77
C ARG A 168 -0.10 16.37 3.00
N LYS A 169 -1.42 16.50 2.90
CA LYS A 169 -2.32 15.35 3.10
C LYS A 169 -2.79 14.69 1.80
N TRP A 170 -2.87 15.46 0.72
CA TRP A 170 -3.29 14.96 -0.57
C TRP A 170 -2.22 14.07 -1.19
N THR A 171 -2.66 13.07 -1.92
CA THR A 171 -1.81 12.07 -2.58
C THR A 171 -2.01 12.04 -4.09
N TRP A 172 -3.04 12.74 -4.59
CA TRP A 172 -3.31 12.90 -6.02
C TRP A 172 -3.85 14.30 -6.32
N LYS A 173 -3.51 14.86 -7.48
CA LYS A 173 -4.08 16.10 -8.02
C LYS A 173 -4.69 15.85 -9.39
N SER A 174 -5.81 16.49 -9.70
CA SER A 174 -6.40 16.40 -11.04
C SER A 174 -5.56 17.14 -12.09
N PRO A 175 -5.75 16.85 -13.39
CA PRO A 175 -5.26 17.70 -14.46
C PRO A 175 -5.63 19.17 -14.20
N GLY A 176 -4.69 20.08 -14.44
CA GLY A 176 -4.87 21.51 -14.15
C GLY A 176 -4.80 21.89 -12.66
N ASP A 177 -4.58 20.93 -11.73
CA ASP A 177 -4.53 21.14 -10.28
C ASP A 177 -5.82 21.75 -9.69
N GLU A 178 -6.96 21.45 -10.33
CA GLU A 178 -8.29 21.93 -9.90
C GLU A 178 -8.74 21.28 -8.58
N THR A 179 -8.39 20.00 -8.39
CA THR A 179 -8.77 19.23 -7.21
C THR A 179 -7.60 18.42 -6.67
N ARG A 180 -7.56 18.24 -5.35
CA ARG A 180 -6.56 17.43 -4.66
C ARG A 180 -7.25 16.47 -3.70
N ASN A 181 -6.94 15.19 -3.84
CA ASN A 181 -7.58 14.12 -3.08
C ASN A 181 -6.54 13.30 -2.30
N GLN A 182 -6.99 12.66 -1.22
CA GLN A 182 -6.25 11.59 -0.55
C GLN A 182 -6.91 10.27 -0.99
N ILE A 183 -6.20 9.49 -1.80
CA ILE A 183 -6.67 8.21 -2.36
C ILE A 183 -5.64 7.08 -2.21
N ASP A 184 -4.39 7.42 -1.88
CA ASP A 184 -3.34 6.48 -1.55
C ASP A 184 -3.28 6.25 -0.04
N TYR A 185 -3.34 4.98 0.38
CA TYR A 185 -3.39 4.64 1.81
C TYR A 185 -2.31 3.68 2.23
N MET A 186 -1.75 3.94 3.41
CA MET A 186 -0.85 3.03 4.11
C MET A 186 -1.62 2.42 5.27
N MET A 187 -2.00 1.15 5.14
CA MET A 187 -2.86 0.46 6.09
C MET A 187 -2.14 -0.68 6.80
N ILE A 188 -2.62 -1.03 8.00
CA ILE A 188 -2.03 -2.10 8.81
C ILE A 188 -3.09 -2.84 9.60
N SER A 189 -2.91 -4.15 9.79
CA SER A 189 -3.77 -4.91 10.70
C SER A 189 -3.78 -4.31 12.10
N LYS A 190 -4.99 -4.13 12.65
CA LYS A 190 -5.27 -3.41 13.90
C LYS A 190 -4.47 -3.93 15.09
N ARG A 191 -4.24 -5.24 15.16
CA ARG A 191 -3.35 -5.88 16.16
C ARG A 191 -1.94 -5.27 16.18
N TYR A 192 -1.45 -4.84 15.03
CA TYR A 192 -0.11 -4.27 14.84
C TYR A 192 -0.11 -2.75 14.68
N ARG A 193 -1.21 -2.05 15.03
CA ARG A 193 -1.31 -0.59 14.87
C ARG A 193 -0.14 0.19 15.51
N ASN A 194 0.32 -0.26 16.68
CA ASN A 194 1.44 0.38 17.40
C ASN A 194 2.80 0.15 16.72
N ALA A 195 2.88 -0.77 15.74
CA ALA A 195 4.05 -0.91 14.90
C ALA A 195 4.15 0.21 13.87
N LEU A 196 3.03 0.79 13.42
CA LEU A 196 3.07 1.94 12.51
C LEU A 196 3.49 3.19 13.30
N LEU A 197 4.73 3.63 13.10
CA LEU A 197 5.32 4.78 13.79
C LEU A 197 4.98 6.11 13.10
N LEU A 198 4.73 6.06 11.79
CA LEU A 198 4.45 7.23 10.97
C LEU A 198 3.86 6.76 9.63
N ALA A 199 2.83 7.46 9.14
CA ALA A 199 2.42 7.40 7.75
C ALA A 199 2.17 8.81 7.23
N LYS A 200 2.92 9.26 6.22
CA LYS A 200 2.87 10.63 5.69
C LYS A 200 3.18 10.72 4.21
N THR A 201 2.70 11.76 3.56
CA THR A 201 3.12 12.07 2.19
C THR A 201 4.57 12.54 2.14
N TYR A 202 5.20 12.38 0.98
CA TYR A 202 6.57 12.77 0.71
C TYR A 202 6.63 13.69 -0.52
N SER A 203 6.10 14.91 -0.38
CA SER A 203 5.97 15.91 -1.44
C SER A 203 7.28 16.43 -2.03
N SER A 204 8.44 16.13 -1.43
CA SER A 204 9.76 16.50 -1.95
C SER A 204 10.36 15.45 -2.88
N ALA A 205 9.59 14.42 -3.21
CA ALA A 205 9.93 13.53 -4.29
C ALA A 205 9.74 14.31 -5.61
N ASP A 206 10.81 14.41 -6.40
CA ASP A 206 10.75 15.02 -7.74
C ASP A 206 10.43 13.91 -8.74
N CYS A 207 9.20 13.88 -9.23
CA CYS A 207 8.59 12.64 -9.73
C CYS A 207 7.78 12.74 -11.01
N TYR A 208 7.53 13.96 -11.52
CA TYR A 208 6.70 14.19 -12.71
C TYR A 208 5.38 13.40 -12.77
N SER A 209 4.82 13.01 -11.61
CA SER A 209 3.52 12.33 -11.48
C SER A 209 2.48 13.29 -10.88
N ASP A 210 1.21 13.04 -11.17
CA ASP A 210 0.06 13.64 -10.50
C ASP A 210 -0.16 13.07 -9.09
N HIS A 211 0.49 11.96 -8.75
CA HIS A 211 0.54 11.40 -7.40
C HIS A 211 1.71 11.91 -6.55
N VAL A 212 1.46 12.03 -5.25
CA VAL A 212 2.48 12.27 -4.22
C VAL A 212 2.71 10.99 -3.41
N PRO A 213 3.95 10.48 -3.37
CA PRO A 213 4.24 9.24 -2.66
C PRO A 213 3.90 9.28 -1.17
N VAL A 214 3.43 8.15 -0.62
CA VAL A 214 3.12 7.99 0.81
C VAL A 214 4.15 7.08 1.47
N VAL A 215 4.82 7.58 2.50
CA VAL A 215 5.82 6.86 3.30
C VAL A 215 5.20 6.34 4.60
N GLY A 216 5.29 5.04 4.83
CA GLY A 216 5.07 4.38 6.12
C GLY A 216 6.39 4.02 6.81
N LYS A 217 6.50 4.22 8.13
CA LYS A 217 7.61 3.72 8.96
C LYS A 217 7.07 2.73 9.99
N PHE A 218 7.62 1.52 10.01
CA PHE A 218 7.09 0.42 10.81
C PHE A 218 8.13 -0.19 11.75
N LYS A 219 7.77 -0.37 13.02
CA LYS A 219 8.54 -1.08 14.04
C LYS A 219 8.28 -2.59 14.00
N LEU A 220 8.84 -3.26 13.00
CA LEU A 220 8.73 -4.71 12.78
C LEU A 220 10.11 -5.34 12.65
N LYS A 221 10.26 -6.62 13.04
CA LYS A 221 11.53 -7.35 13.04
C LYS A 221 11.55 -8.44 11.96
N LEU A 222 12.57 -8.39 11.08
CA LEU A 222 12.83 -9.43 10.08
C LEU A 222 13.79 -10.51 10.61
N LYS A 223 13.61 -11.77 10.21
CA LYS A 223 14.28 -12.93 10.86
C LYS A 223 15.76 -13.09 10.49
N LYS A 224 16.23 -12.52 9.38
CA LYS A 224 17.50 -12.95 8.78
C LYS A 224 18.45 -11.79 8.48
N ASN A 225 19.12 -11.33 9.55
CA ASN A 225 20.44 -10.69 9.56
C ASN A 225 20.95 -10.69 11.03
N SER A 226 22.27 -10.64 11.22
CA SER A 226 22.95 -10.63 12.55
C SER A 226 22.50 -9.49 13.48
N LYS A 227 21.70 -8.54 12.97
CA LYS A 227 20.99 -7.54 13.75
C LYS A 227 19.51 -7.50 13.29
N PRO A 228 18.53 -7.59 14.21
CA PRO A 228 17.13 -7.41 13.87
C PRO A 228 16.92 -5.99 13.34
N PHE A 229 16.42 -5.87 12.12
CA PHE A 229 16.02 -4.57 11.57
C PHE A 229 14.69 -4.19 12.22
N THR A 230 14.58 -2.97 12.76
CA THR A 230 13.41 -2.55 13.55
C THR A 230 12.61 -1.43 12.88
N ASN A 231 12.94 -1.00 11.66
CA ASN A 231 12.31 0.15 11.01
C ASN A 231 12.12 -0.09 9.51
N ILE A 232 11.02 -0.72 9.09
CA ILE A 232 10.71 -0.88 7.66
C ILE A 232 10.16 0.44 7.14
N LYS A 233 10.76 0.98 6.07
CA LYS A 233 10.18 2.10 5.32
C LYS A 233 9.55 1.61 4.04
N ILE A 234 8.30 1.97 3.85
CA ILE A 234 7.47 1.58 2.72
C ILE A 234 7.00 2.82 2.00
N LEU A 235 7.10 2.84 0.67
CA LEU A 235 6.62 3.94 -0.18
C LEU A 235 5.56 3.42 -1.15
N ILE A 236 4.48 4.18 -1.37
CA ILE A 236 3.57 4.00 -2.51
C ILE A 236 4.03 4.96 -3.62
N TRP A 237 4.13 4.46 -4.84
CA TRP A 237 4.49 5.23 -6.02
C TRP A 237 3.61 4.84 -7.20
N GLN A 238 3.28 5.83 -8.02
CA GLN A 238 2.51 5.64 -9.25
C GLN A 238 3.18 6.42 -10.38
N TYR A 239 3.12 5.87 -11.60
CA TYR A 239 3.66 6.49 -12.81
C TYR A 239 2.59 7.28 -13.54
#